data_AF-A0A9D8ZCJ8-F1
#
_entry.id   AF-A0A9D8ZCJ8-F1
#
_cell.length_a   1.000
_cell.length_b   1.000
_cell.length_c   1.000
_cell.angle_alpha   90.00
_cell.angle_beta   90.00
_cell.angle_gamma   90.00
#
_symmetry.space_group_name_H-M   'P 1'
#
loop_
_entity.id
_entity.type
_entity.pdbx_description
1 polymer ?
#
loop_
_entity_poly.entity_id
_entity_poly.type
_entity_poly.pdbx_seq_one_letter_code
_entity_poly.pdbx_strand_id
1 'polypeptide(L)' 'MASIRLAVPDAANVGEVIEIKALIRHPMESGHRRGARGEVIERDIITRFECRYLDELVFAADFHPGIAANPLLT' A
#
# COMPACT_ATOMS: atom_id res chain seq x y z
N MET A 1 -0.26 -7.15 11.55
CA MET A 1 -0.69 -7.71 10.26
C MET A 1 -1.31 -6.57 9.46
N ALA A 2 -0.78 -6.28 8.26
CA ALA A 2 -1.36 -5.24 7.41
C ALA A 2 -2.71 -5.73 6.87
N SER A 3 -3.73 -4.89 6.91
CA SER A 3 -5.04 -5.17 6.31
C SER A 3 -5.27 -4.25 5.13
N ILE A 4 -5.74 -4.77 4.01
CA ILE A 4 -6.06 -3.97 2.82
C ILE A 4 -7.58 -3.82 2.73
N ARG A 5 -8.04 -2.58 2.52
CA ARG A 5 -9.42 -2.28 2.14
C ARG A 5 -9.44 -1.84 0.69
N LEU A 6 -10.19 -2.57 -0.13
CA LEU A 6 -10.40 -2.26 -1.53
C LEU A 6 -11.72 -1.52 -1.71
N ALA A 7 -11.73 -0.51 -2.56
CA ALA A 7 -12.94 0.04 -3.15
C ALA A 7 -12.85 -0.14 -4.67
N VAL A 8 -13.74 -0.96 -5.19
CA VAL A 8 -13.84 -1.37 -6.59
C VAL A 8 -15.33 -1.55 -6.89
N PRO A 9 -15.81 -1.25 -8.11
CA PRO A 9 -17.19 -1.56 -8.48
C PRO A 9 -17.44 -3.08 -8.50
N ASP A 10 -18.65 -3.48 -8.13
CA ASP A 10 -19.06 -4.90 -8.11
C ASP A 10 -19.20 -5.50 -9.52
N ALA A 11 -19.40 -4.64 -10.54
CA ALA A 11 -19.52 -5.02 -11.95
C ALA A 11 -18.93 -3.93 -12.85
N ALA A 12 -18.49 -4.33 -14.04
CA ALA A 12 -17.96 -3.44 -15.08
C ALA A 12 -18.40 -3.94 -16.47
N ASN A 13 -18.53 -3.01 -17.42
CA ASN A 13 -18.83 -3.35 -18.82
C ASN A 13 -17.55 -3.72 -19.59
N VAL A 14 -17.71 -4.47 -20.68
CA VAL A 14 -16.58 -4.79 -21.56
C VAL A 14 -16.00 -3.51 -22.14
N GLY A 15 -14.70 -3.28 -21.90
CA GLY A 15 -13.98 -2.09 -22.35
C GLY A 15 -14.11 -0.87 -21.42
N GLU A 16 -14.82 -0.98 -20.31
CA GLU A 16 -14.91 0.10 -19.31
C GLU A 16 -13.60 0.24 -18.53
N VAL A 17 -13.12 1.48 -18.39
CA VAL A 17 -12.01 1.80 -17.49
C VAL A 17 -12.58 2.03 -16.09
N ILE A 18 -12.19 1.19 -15.15
CA ILE A 18 -12.60 1.29 -13.75
C ILE A 18 -11.47 1.81 -12.86
N GLU A 19 -11.84 2.57 -11.83
CA GLU A 19 -10.92 3.02 -10.79
C GLU A 19 -10.89 1.99 -9.65
N ILE A 20 -9.69 1.64 -9.16
CA ILE A 20 -9.49 0.72 -8.05
C ILE A 20 -8.72 1.44 -6.95
N LYS A 21 -9.31 1.57 -5.76
CA LYS A 21 -8.65 2.18 -4.61
C LYS A 21 -8.22 1.13 -3.60
N ALA A 22 -6.96 1.16 -3.20
CA ALA A 22 -6.42 0.29 -2.16
C ALA A 22 -5.93 1.14 -0.99
N LEU A 23 -6.61 1.02 0.15
CA LEU A 23 -6.16 1.59 1.42
C LEU A 23 -5.51 0.48 2.26
N ILE A 24 -4.23 0.63 2.57
CA ILE A 24 -3.46 -0.37 3.30
C ILE A 24 -3.23 0.13 4.71
N ARG A 25 -3.74 -0.57 5.73
CA ARG A 25 -3.51 -0.20 7.14
C ARG A 25 -2.10 -0.64 7.56
N HIS A 26 -1.18 0.32 7.62
CA HIS A 26 0.23 0.08 7.96
C HIS A 26 0.88 1.36 8.50
N PRO A 27 1.70 1.30 9.57
CA PRO A 27 2.34 2.49 10.15
C PRO A 27 3.41 3.12 9.25
N MET A 28 4.04 2.34 8.37
CA MET A 28 5.13 2.79 7.47
C MET A 28 6.27 3.48 8.25
N GLU A 29 6.81 2.80 9.26
CA GLU A 29 7.93 3.30 10.04
C GLU A 29 9.19 3.39 9.14
N SER A 30 9.57 4.63 8.83
CA SER A 30 10.68 4.92 7.91
C SER A 30 12.04 4.48 8.43
N GLY A 31 12.18 4.33 9.75
CA GLY A 31 13.47 4.11 10.43
C GLY A 31 14.21 5.39 10.80
N HIS A 32 13.65 6.57 10.49
CA HIS A 32 14.25 7.86 10.84
C HIS A 32 13.82 8.37 12.23
N ARG A 33 12.75 7.82 12.80
CA ARG A 33 12.21 8.26 14.09
C ARG A 33 13.09 7.74 15.23
N ARG A 34 13.24 8.56 16.27
CA ARG A 34 13.88 8.16 17.53
C ARG A 34 12.84 7.97 18.62
N GLY A 35 13.07 6.99 19.48
CA GLY A 35 12.29 6.74 20.68
C GLY A 35 12.60 7.75 21.79
N ALA A 36 11.87 7.64 22.90
CA ALA A 36 11.98 8.58 24.02
C ALA A 36 13.35 8.56 24.71
N ARG A 37 14.13 7.48 24.56
CA ARG A 37 15.48 7.36 25.11
C ARG A 37 16.57 7.59 24.04
N GLY A 38 16.19 8.11 22.86
CA GLY A 38 17.09 8.44 21.76
C GLY A 38 17.47 7.28 20.84
N GLU A 39 16.97 6.07 21.12
CA GLU A 39 17.13 4.88 20.29
C GLU A 39 16.51 5.07 18.92
N VAL A 40 17.14 4.51 17.88
CA VAL A 40 16.56 4.51 16.53
C VAL A 40 15.46 3.45 16.49
N ILE A 41 14.29 3.82 15.97
CA ILE A 41 13.21 2.87 15.74
C ILE A 41 13.49 2.16 14.43
N GLU A 42 13.46 0.83 14.43
CA GLU A 42 13.76 0.05 13.24
C GLU A 42 12.75 0.32 12.12
N ARG A 43 13.25 0.30 10.89
CA ARG A 43 12.42 0.49 9.70
C ARG A 43 11.44 -0.69 9.57
N ASP A 44 10.17 -0.35 9.45
CA ASP A 44 9.08 -1.28 9.14
C ASP A 44 8.16 -0.63 8.10
N ILE A 45 8.39 -0.95 6.83
CA ILE A 45 7.58 -0.47 5.70
C ILE A 45 7.15 -1.64 4.84
N ILE A 46 5.99 -1.47 4.20
CA ILE A 46 5.67 -2.25 3.00
C ILE A 46 6.70 -1.90 1.94
N THR A 47 7.32 -2.90 1.31
CA THR A 47 8.34 -2.71 0.28
C THR A 47 7.81 -2.93 -1.13
N ARG A 48 6.71 -3.66 -1.27
CA ARG A 48 6.15 -4.09 -2.54
C ARG A 48 4.63 -4.14 -2.47
N PHE A 49 3.98 -3.59 -3.49
CA PHE A 49 2.56 -3.74 -3.74
C PHE A 49 2.33 -4.33 -5.12
N GLU A 50 1.45 -5.33 -5.23
CA GLU A 50 1.05 -5.95 -6.48
C GLU A 50 -0.48 -6.02 -6.55
N CYS A 51 -1.05 -5.56 -7.66
CA CYS A 51 -2.45 -5.77 -8.01
C CYS A 51 -2.51 -6.80 -9.13
N ARG A 52 -3.27 -7.87 -8.90
CA ARG A 52 -3.48 -8.94 -9.88
C ARG A 52 -4.95 -9.06 -10.22
N TYR A 53 -5.25 -9.20 -11.50
CA TYR A 53 -6.57 -9.53 -12.01
C TYR A 53 -6.50 -10.85 -12.75
N LEU A 54 -7.23 -11.86 -12.28
CA LEU A 54 -7.16 -13.23 -12.83
C LEU A 54 -5.70 -13.74 -12.95
N ASP A 55 -4.92 -13.55 -11.87
CA ASP A 55 -3.49 -13.86 -11.76
C ASP A 55 -2.52 -13.04 -12.63
N GLU A 56 -3.03 -12.26 -13.58
CA GLU A 56 -2.24 -11.32 -14.38
C GLU A 56 -1.86 -10.09 -13.54
N LEU A 57 -0.58 -9.73 -13.58
CA LEU A 57 -0.08 -8.54 -12.89
C LEU A 57 -0.48 -7.28 -13.68
N VAL A 58 -1.45 -6.53 -13.15
CA VAL A 58 -1.97 -5.31 -13.80
C VAL A 58 -1.33 -4.03 -13.28
N PHE A 59 -0.83 -4.05 -12.03
CA PHE A 59 -0.10 -2.93 -11.46
C PHE A 59 0.88 -3.43 -10.41
N ALA A 60 2.03 -2.76 -10.32
CA ALA A 60 2.99 -3.02 -9.26
C ALA A 60 3.78 -1.77 -8.88
N ALA A 61 4.12 -1.65 -7.61
CA ALA A 61 4.90 -0.53 -7.09
C ALA A 61 5.86 -0.99 -6.01
N ASP A 62 7.08 -0.43 -6.04
CA ASP A 62 8.07 -0.58 -5.00
C ASP A 62 8.00 0.62 -4.06
N PHE A 63 7.92 0.35 -2.77
CA PHE A 63 7.72 1.36 -1.75
C PHE A 63 9.03 1.66 -1.01
N HIS A 64 9.21 2.94 -0.69
CA HIS A 64 10.38 3.46 -0.01
C HIS A 64 9.97 4.28 1.23
N PRO A 65 10.92 4.60 2.15
CA PRO A 65 10.65 5.30 3.41
C PRO A 65 10.01 6.71 3.32
N GLY A 66 9.62 7.18 2.13
CA GLY A 66 8.88 8.43 1.91
C GLY A 66 7.37 8.25 1.71
N ILE A 67 6.88 7.00 1.67
CA ILE A 67 5.44 6.73 1.57
C ILE A 67 4.78 6.95 2.94
N ALA A 68 3.66 7.68 2.94
CA ALA A 68 2.92 8.02 4.15
C ALA A 68 2.34 6.76 4.85
N ALA A 69 2.13 6.89 6.17
CA ALA A 69 1.37 5.91 6.93
C ALA A 69 -0.03 5.71 6.34
N ASN A 70 -0.52 4.48 6.41
CA ASN A 70 -1.73 4.01 5.75
C ASN A 70 -1.79 4.34 4.25
N PRO A 71 -0.90 3.76 3.41
CA PRO A 71 -0.82 4.09 2.00
C PRO A 71 -2.17 3.95 1.28
N LEU A 72 -2.51 4.94 0.46
CA LEU A 72 -3.66 4.92 -0.45
C LEU A 72 -3.14 4.91 -1.90
N LEU A 73 -3.54 3.91 -2.67
CA LEU A 73 -3.29 3.82 -4.11
C LEU A 73 -4.62 3.95 -4.85
N THR A 74 -4.60 4.57 -6.02
CA THR A 74 -5.75 4.78 -6.91
C THR A 74 -5.37 4.60 -8.36
#